data_AF-A0A2V6J829-F1
#
_entry.id   AF-A0A2V6J829-F1
#
_cell.length_a   1.000
_cell.length_b   1.000
_cell.length_c   1.000
_cell.angle_alpha   90.00
_cell.angle_beta   90.00
_cell.angle_gamma   90.00
#
_symmetry.space_group_name_H-M   'P 1'
#
loop_
_entity.id
_entity.type
_entity.pdbx_description
1 polymer ?
#
loop_
_entity_poly.entity_id
_entity_poly.type
_entity_poly.pdbx_seq_one_letter_code
_entity_poly.pdbx_strand_id
1 'polypeptide(L)'
;MVMRVNRFLFLLGALAGLAPIEFAAVTLDPQTPKKPVSTKYQDVTVEDPYQWLEQDNDQQVKAWSDAQNQRTRQYLDRLPDRAAIEKQLTEWYAKTSPSYSSLVSQPGILFAMKFQPPKQQQLLVTLTSADDLKSEKVVLDPNFLDVKGTTAIDWFVPSLDGKYVAVSLSKGGSEDGTLHFYETATGKALPDTIAHSRTRLRMFNIPRQEGARLGMLMERAFITRAFRGKARGPMLI
;
A
#
# COMPACT_ATOMS: atom_id res chain seq x y z
N MET A 1 16.37 36.75 -92.59
CA MET A 1 17.61 36.86 -91.79
C MET A 1 17.24 36.55 -90.35
N VAL A 2 17.72 35.42 -89.84
CA VAL A 2 17.29 34.74 -88.61
C VAL A 2 18.02 35.31 -87.39
N MET A 3 17.30 35.54 -86.29
CA MET A 3 17.79 35.56 -84.90
C MET A 3 16.57 35.83 -83.99
N ARG A 4 16.36 35.25 -82.80
CA ARG A 4 17.03 34.20 -82.02
C ARG A 4 16.03 33.84 -80.91
N VAL A 5 15.96 32.57 -80.54
CA VAL A 5 15.13 31.99 -79.49
C VAL A 5 15.55 32.48 -78.10
N ASN A 6 14.61 32.69 -77.18
CA ASN A 6 14.90 32.61 -75.75
C ASN A 6 13.82 31.81 -75.00
N ARG A 7 14.22 30.67 -74.47
CA ARG A 7 13.43 29.72 -73.68
C ARG A 7 13.60 30.08 -72.20
N PHE A 8 12.51 30.34 -71.48
CA PHE A 8 12.51 30.31 -70.01
C PHE A 8 11.86 29.01 -69.55
N LEU A 9 12.69 28.15 -68.96
CA LEU A 9 12.34 26.89 -68.30
C LEU A 9 12.07 27.20 -66.82
N PHE A 10 10.87 26.92 -66.32
CA PHE A 10 10.59 26.88 -64.87
C PHE A 10 10.91 25.49 -64.34
N LEU A 11 11.92 25.38 -63.48
CA LEU A 11 12.25 24.17 -62.71
C LEU A 11 11.61 24.29 -61.31
N LEU A 12 10.59 23.49 -61.04
CA LEU A 12 10.04 23.26 -59.71
C LEU A 12 10.95 22.25 -58.99
N GLY A 13 11.71 22.70 -57.98
CA GLY A 13 12.50 21.83 -57.11
C GLY A 13 11.67 21.32 -55.94
N ALA A 14 11.36 20.03 -55.93
CA ALA A 14 10.80 19.34 -54.77
C ALA A 14 11.94 18.97 -53.81
N LEU A 15 12.09 19.70 -52.70
CA LEU A 15 12.89 19.23 -51.56
C LEU A 15 12.00 18.37 -50.66
N ALA A 16 12.16 17.05 -50.76
CA ALA A 16 11.68 16.12 -49.75
C ALA A 16 12.57 16.24 -48.51
N GLY A 17 12.01 16.78 -47.42
CA GLY A 17 12.67 16.81 -46.11
C GLY A 17 12.71 15.41 -45.53
N LEU A 18 13.87 14.76 -45.58
CA LEU A 18 14.19 13.60 -44.75
C LEU A 18 14.37 14.09 -43.31
N ALA A 19 13.36 13.84 -42.47
CA ALA A 19 13.53 13.99 -41.03
C ALA A 19 14.53 12.92 -40.54
N PRO A 20 15.59 13.30 -39.81
CA PRO A 20 16.47 12.30 -39.21
C PRO A 20 15.68 11.51 -38.16
N ILE A 21 15.70 10.19 -38.30
CA ILE A 21 15.28 9.28 -37.22
C ILE A 21 16.39 9.37 -36.17
N GLU A 22 16.13 10.10 -35.08
CA GLU A 22 16.99 10.05 -33.91
C GLU A 22 16.90 8.65 -33.30
N PHE A 23 17.93 7.84 -33.54
CA PHE A 23 18.16 6.64 -32.76
C PHE A 23 18.40 7.07 -31.31
N ALA A 24 17.44 6.76 -30.44
CA ALA A 24 17.60 6.94 -29.01
C ALA A 24 18.94 6.35 -28.56
N ALA A 25 19.76 7.18 -27.91
CA ALA A 25 21.04 6.75 -27.35
C ALA A 25 20.84 5.48 -26.52
N VAL A 26 21.67 4.47 -26.77
CA VAL A 26 21.71 3.23 -25.99
C VAL A 26 21.98 3.64 -24.53
N THR A 27 20.96 3.52 -23.68
CA THR A 27 21.16 3.67 -22.24
C THR A 27 22.00 2.47 -21.81
N LEU A 28 23.23 2.72 -21.38
CA LEU A 28 24.13 1.66 -20.91
C LEU A 28 23.42 0.85 -19.84
N ASP A 29 23.29 -0.46 -20.09
CA ASP A 29 22.68 -1.41 -19.18
C ASP A 29 23.36 -1.34 -17.81
N PRO A 30 22.60 -1.17 -16.70
CA PRO A 30 23.16 -1.25 -15.36
C PRO A 30 23.93 -2.55 -15.20
N GLN A 31 25.22 -2.43 -14.93
CA GLN A 31 26.10 -3.59 -14.81
C GLN A 31 25.66 -4.43 -13.62
N THR A 32 25.45 -5.73 -13.87
CA THR A 32 25.07 -6.70 -12.85
C THR A 32 26.22 -7.71 -12.74
N PRO A 33 27.27 -7.41 -11.95
CA PRO A 33 28.43 -8.28 -11.87
C PRO A 33 28.04 -9.65 -11.31
N LYS A 34 28.57 -10.70 -11.94
CA LYS A 34 28.50 -12.06 -11.43
C LYS A 34 29.50 -12.21 -10.28
N LYS A 35 29.01 -12.64 -9.12
CA LYS A 35 29.81 -13.04 -7.95
C LYS A 35 29.42 -14.48 -7.59
N PRO A 36 29.97 -15.49 -8.27
CA PRO A 36 29.61 -16.90 -8.06
C PRO A 36 29.67 -17.30 -6.59
N VAL A 37 28.53 -17.76 -6.06
CA VAL A 37 28.47 -18.48 -4.78
C VAL A 37 27.88 -19.85 -5.06
N SER A 38 28.59 -20.92 -4.68
CA SER A 38 28.13 -22.29 -4.87
C SER A 38 27.60 -22.87 -3.57
N THR A 39 26.40 -23.43 -3.61
CA THR A 39 25.80 -24.19 -2.50
C THR A 39 25.60 -25.63 -2.93
N LYS A 40 26.02 -26.58 -2.08
CA LYS A 40 25.82 -28.02 -2.31
C LYS A 40 24.54 -28.48 -1.64
N TYR A 41 23.57 -28.90 -2.45
CA TYR A 41 22.30 -29.51 -2.01
C TYR A 41 22.38 -31.01 -2.26
N GLN A 42 22.59 -31.80 -1.20
CA GLN A 42 22.87 -33.24 -1.31
C GLN A 42 24.07 -33.47 -2.24
N ASP A 43 23.89 -34.14 -3.38
CA ASP A 43 24.96 -34.40 -4.35
C ASP A 43 25.01 -33.39 -5.51
N VAL A 44 24.12 -32.38 -5.52
CA VAL A 44 24.05 -31.36 -6.57
C VAL A 44 24.70 -30.07 -6.10
N THR A 45 25.64 -29.53 -6.87
CA THR A 45 26.19 -28.19 -6.66
C THR A 45 25.42 -27.19 -7.52
N VAL A 46 24.86 -26.16 -6.89
CA VAL A 46 24.12 -25.08 -7.54
C VAL A 46 24.89 -23.78 -7.33
N GLU A 47 25.17 -23.06 -8.42
CA GLU A 47 25.79 -21.74 -8.37
C GLU A 47 24.72 -20.65 -8.48
N ASP A 48 24.74 -19.71 -7.55
CA ASP A 48 24.01 -18.45 -7.64
C ASP A 48 25.00 -17.27 -7.74
N PRO A 49 25.28 -16.76 -8.96
CA PRO A 49 26.20 -15.64 -9.14
C PRO A 49 25.61 -14.29 -8.74
N TYR A 50 24.34 -14.23 -8.34
CA TYR A 50 23.64 -12.99 -8.00
C TYR A 50 23.14 -12.96 -6.56
N GLN A 51 23.55 -13.92 -5.72
CA GLN A 51 23.17 -13.98 -4.31
C GLN A 51 23.47 -12.68 -3.54
N TRP A 52 24.46 -11.90 -3.98
CA TRP A 52 24.76 -10.59 -3.40
C TRP A 52 23.58 -9.59 -3.49
N LEU A 53 22.64 -9.77 -4.42
CA LEU A 53 21.41 -8.98 -4.54
C LEU A 53 20.38 -9.27 -3.45
N GLU A 54 20.53 -10.35 -2.68
CA GLU A 54 19.62 -10.68 -1.57
C GLU A 54 19.81 -9.76 -0.36
N GLN A 55 20.94 -9.05 -0.28
CA GLN A 55 21.26 -8.14 0.82
C GLN A 55 20.64 -6.76 0.57
N ASP A 56 19.33 -6.64 0.77
CA ASP A 56 18.53 -5.42 0.53
C ASP A 56 19.09 -4.14 1.19
N ASN A 57 19.79 -4.30 2.32
CA ASN A 57 20.37 -3.20 3.07
C ASN A 57 21.76 -2.77 2.57
N ASP A 58 22.41 -3.55 1.71
CA ASP A 58 23.72 -3.24 1.14
C ASP A 58 23.65 -2.03 0.19
N GLN A 59 24.64 -1.15 0.28
CA GLN A 59 24.70 0.07 -0.55
C GLN A 59 24.86 -0.26 -2.04
N GLN A 60 25.57 -1.34 -2.39
CA GLN A 60 25.72 -1.81 -3.76
C GLN A 60 24.38 -2.26 -4.34
N VAL A 61 23.56 -2.96 -3.55
CA VAL A 61 22.23 -3.44 -3.99
C VAL A 61 21.26 -2.28 -4.18
N LYS A 62 21.29 -1.29 -3.27
CA LYS A 62 20.52 -0.04 -3.41
C LYS A 62 20.92 0.72 -4.68
N ALA A 63 22.21 0.93 -4.90
CA ALA A 63 22.71 1.61 -6.09
C ALA A 63 22.34 0.86 -7.39
N TRP A 64 22.40 -0.47 -7.37
CA TRP A 64 21.96 -1.29 -8.50
C TRP A 64 20.45 -1.14 -8.75
N SER A 65 19.63 -1.19 -7.69
CA SER A 65 18.17 -1.01 -7.79
C SER A 65 17.80 0.35 -8.35
N ASP A 66 18.47 1.42 -7.90
CA ASP A 66 18.26 2.77 -8.40
C ASP A 66 18.62 2.89 -9.89
N ALA A 67 19.72 2.27 -10.32
CA ALA A 67 20.11 2.26 -11.73
C ALA A 67 19.11 1.50 -12.61
N GLN A 68 18.56 0.37 -12.13
CA GLN A 68 17.49 -0.36 -12.83
C GLN A 68 16.19 0.46 -12.91
N ASN A 69 15.81 1.12 -11.81
CA ASN A 69 14.66 2.04 -11.78
C ASN A 69 14.83 3.18 -12.77
N GLN A 70 16.01 3.81 -12.80
CA GLN A 70 16.31 4.91 -13.71
C GLN A 70 16.21 4.48 -15.18
N ARG A 71 16.80 3.34 -15.54
CA ARG A 71 16.68 2.77 -16.90
C ARG A 71 15.22 2.53 -17.27
N THR A 72 14.46 1.97 -16.35
CA THR A 72 13.03 1.69 -16.55
C THR A 72 12.24 2.97 -16.77
N ARG A 73 12.48 4.01 -15.97
CA ARG A 73 11.86 5.33 -16.16
C ARG A 73 12.23 5.97 -17.48
N GLN A 74 13.50 5.94 -17.87
CA GLN A 74 13.94 6.45 -19.19
C GLN A 74 13.19 5.76 -20.35
N TYR A 75 12.92 4.46 -20.23
CA TYR A 75 12.17 3.73 -21.25
C TYR A 75 10.67 4.03 -21.22
N LEU A 76 10.04 4.05 -20.05
CA LEU A 76 8.59 4.24 -19.92
C LEU A 76 8.18 5.69 -20.18
N ASP A 77 8.97 6.67 -19.71
CA ASP A 77 8.60 8.09 -19.75
C ASP A 77 8.66 8.68 -21.16
N ARG A 78 9.40 8.05 -22.08
CA ARG A 78 9.42 8.42 -23.51
C ARG A 78 8.26 7.84 -24.31
N LEU A 79 7.45 6.95 -23.74
CA LEU A 79 6.32 6.36 -24.47
C LEU A 79 5.25 7.44 -24.71
N PRO A 80 4.87 7.73 -25.97
CA PRO A 80 4.03 8.86 -26.31
C PRO A 80 2.63 8.78 -25.67
N ASP A 81 2.11 7.56 -25.48
CA ASP A 81 0.77 7.34 -24.95
C ASP A 81 0.71 7.32 -23.42
N ARG A 82 1.85 7.29 -22.71
CA ARG A 82 1.89 7.11 -21.24
C ARG A 82 1.08 8.18 -20.51
N ALA A 83 1.27 9.45 -20.89
CA ALA A 83 0.59 10.57 -20.24
C ALA A 83 -0.92 10.55 -20.48
N ALA A 84 -1.36 10.16 -21.67
CA ALA A 84 -2.79 10.06 -22.01
C ALA A 84 -3.46 8.92 -21.22
N ILE A 85 -2.80 7.75 -21.14
CA ILE A 85 -3.28 6.60 -20.37
C ILE A 85 -3.33 6.93 -18.87
N GLU A 86 -2.29 7.55 -18.32
CA GLU A 86 -2.24 7.96 -16.92
C GLU A 86 -3.39 8.92 -16.57
N LYS A 87 -3.63 9.92 -17.42
CA LYS A 87 -4.74 10.85 -17.26
C LYS A 87 -6.10 10.14 -17.29
N GLN A 88 -6.33 9.30 -18.30
CA GLN A 88 -7.59 8.58 -18.45
C GLN A 88 -7.88 7.65 -17.28
N LEU A 89 -6.87 6.90 -16.83
CA LEU A 89 -7.00 6.01 -15.68
C LEU A 89 -7.29 6.80 -14.40
N THR A 90 -6.60 7.92 -14.19
CA THR A 90 -6.82 8.81 -13.03
C THR A 90 -8.25 9.35 -13.01
N GLU A 91 -8.77 9.79 -14.16
CA GLU A 91 -10.15 10.27 -14.27
C GLU A 91 -11.17 9.17 -13.99
N TRP A 92 -10.97 7.96 -14.51
CA TRP A 92 -11.86 6.82 -14.26
C TRP A 92 -11.86 6.38 -12.81
N TYR A 93 -10.66 6.30 -12.22
CA TYR A 93 -10.50 5.98 -10.82
C TYR A 93 -11.23 7.00 -9.93
N ALA A 94 -11.04 8.30 -10.19
CA ALA A 94 -11.70 9.37 -9.43
C ALA A 94 -13.24 9.40 -9.59
N LYS A 95 -13.77 8.88 -10.71
CA LYS A 95 -15.22 8.76 -10.97
C LYS A 95 -15.85 7.50 -10.38
N THR A 96 -15.04 6.58 -9.83
CA THR A 96 -15.55 5.33 -9.27
C THR A 96 -16.32 5.60 -7.98
N SER A 97 -17.56 5.09 -7.92
CA SER A 97 -18.42 5.23 -6.75
C SER A 97 -17.84 4.52 -5.51
N PRO A 98 -18.09 5.03 -4.29
CA PRO A 98 -17.71 4.33 -3.08
C PRO A 98 -18.31 2.93 -3.01
N SER A 99 -17.55 1.99 -2.44
CA SER A 99 -18.01 0.61 -2.23
C SER A 99 -17.62 0.11 -0.84
N TYR A 100 -18.36 -0.89 -0.37
CA TYR A 100 -18.19 -1.48 0.96
C TYR A 100 -17.83 -2.95 0.83
N SER A 101 -16.96 -3.42 1.72
CA SER A 101 -16.50 -4.80 1.75
C SER A 101 -16.20 -5.24 3.19
N SER A 102 -15.83 -6.51 3.38
CA SER A 102 -15.44 -7.05 4.69
C SER A 102 -16.47 -6.76 5.79
N LEU A 103 -17.74 -6.97 5.50
CA LEU A 103 -18.83 -6.64 6.42
C LEU A 103 -18.80 -7.56 7.64
N VAL A 104 -18.87 -6.99 8.84
CA VAL A 104 -18.97 -7.74 10.12
C VAL A 104 -20.07 -7.13 10.97
N SER A 105 -21.09 -7.93 11.28
CA SER A 105 -22.21 -7.52 12.12
C SER A 105 -21.94 -7.82 13.59
N GLN A 106 -22.29 -6.86 14.45
CA GLN A 106 -22.40 -7.01 15.90
C GLN A 106 -23.77 -6.43 16.33
N PRO A 107 -24.25 -6.67 17.57
CA PRO A 107 -25.56 -6.19 17.99
C PRO A 107 -25.75 -4.68 17.76
N GLY A 108 -26.64 -4.32 16.83
CA GLY A 108 -26.99 -2.94 16.50
C GLY A 108 -25.95 -2.15 15.69
N ILE A 109 -24.90 -2.80 15.18
CA ILE A 109 -23.83 -2.14 14.43
C ILE A 109 -23.23 -3.03 13.34
N LEU A 110 -23.01 -2.45 12.17
CA LEU A 110 -22.41 -3.09 11.01
C LEU A 110 -21.07 -2.42 10.71
N PHE A 111 -19.97 -3.15 10.87
CA PHE A 111 -18.63 -2.69 10.47
C PHE A 111 -18.39 -3.01 8.99
N ALA A 112 -17.70 -2.12 8.28
CA ALA A 112 -17.31 -2.34 6.90
C ALA A 112 -16.00 -1.64 6.55
N MET A 113 -15.23 -2.24 5.64
CA MET A 113 -14.18 -1.53 4.91
C MET A 113 -14.83 -0.73 3.79
N LYS A 114 -14.55 0.57 3.75
CA LYS A 114 -15.03 1.50 2.73
C LYS A 114 -13.90 1.87 1.78
N PHE A 115 -14.11 1.58 0.51
CA PHE A 115 -13.35 2.16 -0.58
C PHE A 115 -14.03 3.46 -1.01
N GLN A 116 -13.29 4.58 -1.02
CA GLN A 116 -13.83 5.88 -1.38
C GLN A 116 -12.80 6.67 -2.21
N PRO A 117 -12.75 6.47 -3.53
CA PRO A 117 -11.97 7.33 -4.41
C PRO A 117 -12.31 8.81 -4.20
N PRO A 118 -11.33 9.73 -4.30
CA PRO A 118 -9.93 9.49 -4.65
C PRO A 118 -9.02 9.22 -3.44
N LYS A 119 -9.57 8.82 -2.27
CA LYS A 119 -8.74 8.48 -1.10
C LYS A 119 -7.83 7.30 -1.43
N GLN A 120 -6.57 7.42 -1.05
CA GLN A 120 -5.52 6.44 -1.36
C GLN A 120 -5.72 5.14 -0.57
N GLN A 121 -6.16 5.24 0.69
CA GLN A 121 -6.36 4.10 1.58
C GLN A 121 -7.84 3.93 1.94
N GLN A 122 -8.26 2.68 2.11
CA GLN A 122 -9.60 2.34 2.57
C GLN A 122 -9.82 2.74 4.03
N LEU A 123 -11.07 3.00 4.40
CA LEU A 123 -11.49 3.40 5.74
C LEU A 123 -12.17 2.24 6.44
N LEU A 124 -12.07 2.18 7.76
CA LEU A 124 -12.98 1.39 8.59
C LEU A 124 -14.14 2.27 9.03
N VAL A 125 -15.35 1.87 8.68
CA VAL A 125 -16.59 2.57 9.02
C VAL A 125 -17.57 1.65 9.74
N THR A 126 -18.56 2.26 10.38
CA THR A 126 -19.71 1.59 10.97
C THR A 126 -21.01 2.17 10.45
N LEU A 127 -22.03 1.33 10.32
CA LEU A 127 -23.39 1.69 9.95
C LEU A 127 -24.37 1.05 10.93
N THR A 128 -25.59 1.56 11.02
CA THR A 128 -26.69 0.89 11.73
C THR A 128 -27.16 -0.35 10.94
N SER A 129 -27.22 -0.25 9.61
CA SER A 129 -27.55 -1.35 8.70
C SER A 129 -26.96 -1.10 7.30
N ALA A 130 -26.98 -2.12 6.44
CA ALA A 130 -26.52 -1.99 5.04
C ALA A 130 -27.44 -1.08 4.20
N ASP A 131 -28.70 -0.93 4.61
CA ASP A 131 -29.71 -0.13 3.90
C ASP A 131 -29.72 1.35 4.34
N ASP A 132 -29.04 1.69 5.45
CA ASP A 132 -28.96 3.04 5.98
C ASP A 132 -27.54 3.61 5.88
N LEU A 133 -27.12 3.95 4.65
CA LEU A 133 -25.82 4.58 4.40
C LEU A 133 -25.65 5.94 5.08
N LYS A 134 -26.73 6.61 5.49
CA LYS A 134 -26.66 7.91 6.18
C LYS A 134 -26.22 7.78 7.63
N SER A 135 -26.35 6.58 8.20
CA SER A 135 -25.86 6.27 9.55
C SER A 135 -24.35 6.08 9.65
N GLU A 136 -23.63 6.14 8.52
CA GLU A 136 -22.19 5.89 8.46
C GLU A 136 -21.41 6.78 9.44
N LYS A 137 -20.51 6.15 10.18
CA LYS A 137 -19.49 6.81 11.01
C LYS A 137 -18.13 6.21 10.72
N VAL A 138 -17.12 7.05 10.55
CA VAL A 138 -15.74 6.60 10.38
C VAL A 138 -15.17 6.23 11.74
N VAL A 139 -14.62 5.02 11.86
CA VAL A 139 -13.87 4.59 13.05
C VAL A 139 -12.38 4.86 12.86
N LEU A 140 -11.86 4.55 11.67
CA LEU A 140 -10.46 4.79 11.33
C LEU A 140 -10.30 5.18 9.86
N ASP A 141 -9.56 6.25 9.62
CA ASP A 141 -9.13 6.70 8.29
C ASP A 141 -7.59 6.78 8.25
N PRO A 142 -6.91 5.80 7.61
CA PRO A 142 -5.45 5.77 7.51
C PRO A 142 -4.86 6.97 6.76
N ASN A 143 -5.65 7.63 5.91
CA ASN A 143 -5.18 8.78 5.12
C ASN A 143 -4.83 9.99 6.02
N PHE A 144 -5.32 10.05 7.27
CA PHE A 144 -4.91 11.07 8.25
C PHE A 144 -3.74 10.63 9.14
N LEU A 145 -3.50 9.31 9.28
CA LEU A 145 -2.39 8.79 10.07
C LEU A 145 -1.05 8.92 9.34
N ASP A 146 -1.09 8.79 8.02
CA ASP A 146 0.09 8.84 7.16
C ASP A 146 -0.22 9.61 5.89
N VAL A 147 0.28 10.85 5.82
CA VAL A 147 0.10 11.75 4.68
C VAL A 147 0.73 11.18 3.40
N LYS A 148 1.71 10.28 3.50
CA LYS A 148 2.28 9.58 2.34
C LYS A 148 1.36 8.46 1.82
N GLY A 149 0.32 8.12 2.56
CA GLY A 149 -0.66 7.09 2.23
C GLY A 149 -0.05 5.69 2.14
N THR A 150 1.03 5.43 2.88
CA THR A 150 1.71 4.13 2.89
C THR A 150 1.26 3.23 4.03
N THR A 151 0.35 3.69 4.87
CA THR A 151 -0.25 2.92 5.96
C THR A 151 -1.61 2.40 5.55
N ALA A 152 -1.81 1.08 5.61
CA ALA A 152 -3.03 0.41 5.19
C ALA A 152 -3.67 -0.40 6.34
N ILE A 153 -4.97 -0.62 6.26
CA ILE A 153 -5.68 -1.57 7.14
C ILE A 153 -5.60 -2.95 6.50
N ASP A 154 -4.93 -3.89 7.16
CA ASP A 154 -4.81 -5.27 6.66
C ASP A 154 -6.10 -6.05 6.95
N TRP A 155 -6.62 -5.89 8.17
CA TRP A 155 -7.83 -6.53 8.65
C TRP A 155 -8.29 -5.88 9.96
N PHE A 156 -9.54 -6.15 10.35
CA PHE A 156 -10.10 -5.71 11.61
C PHE A 156 -10.95 -6.81 12.25
N VAL A 157 -11.12 -6.74 13.58
CA VAL A 157 -11.99 -7.62 14.37
C VAL A 157 -12.70 -6.80 15.45
N PRO A 158 -14.03 -6.60 15.35
CA PRO A 158 -14.81 -5.95 16.39
C PRO A 158 -14.92 -6.79 17.67
N SER A 159 -15.13 -6.15 18.82
CA SER A 159 -15.56 -6.83 20.04
C SER A 159 -16.98 -7.39 19.89
N LEU A 160 -17.33 -8.40 20.69
CA LEU A 160 -18.67 -9.02 20.66
C LEU A 160 -19.81 -8.04 20.98
N ASP A 161 -19.52 -7.01 21.77
CA ASP A 161 -20.47 -5.94 22.09
C ASP A 161 -20.35 -4.71 21.16
N GLY A 162 -19.44 -4.76 20.17
CA GLY A 162 -19.22 -3.71 19.19
C GLY A 162 -18.59 -2.42 19.73
N LYS A 163 -18.27 -2.31 21.03
CA LYS A 163 -17.73 -1.07 21.63
C LYS A 163 -16.30 -0.77 21.24
N TYR A 164 -15.53 -1.80 20.88
CA TYR A 164 -14.14 -1.68 20.49
C TYR A 164 -13.89 -2.44 19.19
N VAL A 165 -12.81 -2.07 18.51
CA VAL A 165 -12.32 -2.82 17.35
C VAL A 165 -10.81 -2.91 17.37
N ALA A 166 -10.29 -4.10 17.13
CA ALA A 166 -8.88 -4.33 16.85
C ALA A 166 -8.64 -4.16 15.35
N VAL A 167 -7.60 -3.43 14.96
CA VAL A 167 -7.26 -3.13 13.57
C VAL A 167 -5.77 -3.37 13.35
N SER A 168 -5.42 -4.26 12.41
CA SER A 168 -4.03 -4.46 11.98
C SER A 168 -3.67 -3.41 10.95
N LEU A 169 -2.59 -2.68 11.22
CA LEU A 169 -2.03 -1.68 10.31
C LEU A 169 -0.64 -2.11 9.83
N SER A 170 -0.44 -2.09 8.52
CA SER A 170 0.86 -2.23 7.89
C SER A 170 1.33 -0.89 7.34
N LYS A 171 2.66 -0.70 7.25
CA LYS A 171 3.28 0.51 6.71
C LYS A 171 4.28 0.16 5.61
N GLY A 172 4.31 0.95 4.55
CA GLY A 172 5.25 0.79 3.44
C GLY A 172 5.06 -0.53 2.67
N GLY A 173 3.87 -1.13 2.73
CA GLY A 173 3.61 -2.45 2.13
C GLY A 173 4.23 -3.63 2.88
N SER A 174 4.66 -3.43 4.13
CA SER A 174 5.15 -4.53 4.98
C SER A 174 4.05 -5.57 5.22
N GLU A 175 4.39 -6.85 5.15
CA GLU A 175 3.50 -7.93 5.60
C GLU A 175 3.45 -8.09 7.13
N ASP A 176 4.24 -7.30 7.86
CA ASP A 176 4.36 -7.34 9.31
C ASP A 176 3.54 -6.23 9.99
N GLY A 177 2.24 -6.49 10.10
CA GLY A 177 1.29 -5.56 10.71
C GLY A 177 1.48 -5.37 12.23
N THR A 178 0.99 -4.25 12.74
CA THR A 178 0.82 -3.99 14.18
C THR A 178 -0.67 -3.88 14.49
N LEU A 179 -1.13 -4.59 15.52
CA LEU A 179 -2.51 -4.52 15.99
C LEU A 179 -2.69 -3.30 16.89
N HIS A 180 -3.66 -2.48 16.55
CA HIS A 180 -4.11 -1.32 17.32
C HIS A 180 -5.56 -1.51 17.76
N PHE A 181 -5.98 -0.80 18.81
CA PHE A 181 -7.35 -0.88 19.32
C PHE A 181 -7.99 0.50 19.32
N TYR A 182 -9.27 0.56 18.95
CA TYR A 182 -10.03 1.80 18.85
C TYR A 182 -11.37 1.66 19.57
N GLU A 183 -11.82 2.73 20.22
CA GLU A 183 -13.21 2.90 20.62
C GLU A 183 -14.08 3.10 19.39
N THR A 184 -15.09 2.25 19.19
CA THR A 184 -15.93 2.30 17.99
C THR A 184 -16.75 3.58 17.91
N ALA A 185 -17.29 4.06 19.04
CA ALA A 185 -18.18 5.22 19.06
C ALA A 185 -17.47 6.54 18.74
N THR A 186 -16.19 6.65 19.08
CA THR A 186 -15.41 7.90 19.01
C THR A 186 -14.29 7.85 17.99
N GLY A 187 -13.90 6.66 17.52
CA GLY A 187 -12.69 6.46 16.70
C GLY A 187 -11.39 6.69 17.47
N LYS A 188 -11.45 6.83 18.81
CA LYS A 188 -10.28 7.13 19.64
C LYS A 188 -9.39 5.91 19.77
N ALA A 189 -8.11 6.07 19.44
CA ALA A 189 -7.09 5.05 19.67
C ALA A 189 -6.88 4.81 21.18
N LEU A 190 -6.78 3.53 21.53
CA LEU A 190 -6.34 3.07 22.84
C LEU A 190 -4.81 2.92 22.85
N PRO A 191 -4.16 2.97 24.02
CA PRO A 191 -2.70 2.97 24.10
C PRO A 191 -2.06 1.61 23.80
N ASP A 192 -2.81 0.52 23.92
CA ASP A 192 -2.31 -0.83 23.74
C ASP A 192 -2.04 -1.15 22.26
N THR A 193 -0.96 -1.87 21.99
CA THR A 193 -0.62 -2.39 20.65
C THR A 193 0.01 -3.78 20.74
N ILE A 194 -0.14 -4.58 19.68
CA ILE A 194 0.53 -5.89 19.56
C ILE A 194 1.29 -5.94 18.24
N ALA A 195 2.62 -5.97 18.33
CA ALA A 195 3.49 -6.07 17.16
C ALA A 195 3.42 -7.47 16.52
N HIS A 196 3.82 -7.56 15.24
CA HIS A 196 3.99 -8.79 14.48
C HIS A 196 2.69 -9.58 14.23
N SER A 197 1.60 -8.89 13.89
CA SER A 197 0.28 -9.46 13.63
C SER A 197 0.06 -9.85 12.17
N ARG A 198 0.89 -10.77 11.65
CA ARG A 198 0.94 -11.15 10.22
C ARG A 198 -0.30 -11.85 9.66
N THR A 199 -1.04 -12.59 10.48
CA THR A 199 -2.20 -13.39 10.02
C THR A 199 -3.41 -13.24 10.92
N ARG A 200 -4.57 -12.99 10.29
CA ARG A 200 -5.91 -13.06 10.94
C ARG A 200 -6.17 -14.44 11.56
N LEU A 201 -5.56 -15.50 11.00
CA LEU A 201 -5.85 -16.91 11.29
C LEU A 201 -5.51 -17.35 12.72
N ARG A 202 -4.54 -16.72 13.40
CA ARG A 202 -4.23 -17.10 14.80
C ARG A 202 -5.28 -16.68 15.81
N MET A 203 -6.22 -15.81 15.44
CA MET A 203 -7.27 -15.33 16.36
C MET A 203 -8.57 -16.14 16.25
N PHE A 204 -8.77 -16.86 15.13
CA PHE A 204 -9.94 -17.73 14.91
C PHE A 204 -9.79 -19.13 15.53
N ASN A 205 -8.56 -19.59 15.79
CA ASN A 205 -8.31 -20.92 16.36
C ASN A 205 -8.18 -20.92 17.89
N ILE A 206 -8.63 -19.84 18.53
CA ILE A 206 -8.87 -19.82 19.96
C ILE A 206 -10.17 -20.62 20.19
N PRO A 207 -10.14 -21.80 20.83
CA PRO A 207 -11.32 -22.65 21.00
C PRO A 207 -12.48 -21.85 21.61
N ARG A 208 -13.73 -22.25 21.34
CA ARG A 208 -14.97 -21.55 21.76
C ARG A 208 -15.04 -21.20 23.27
N GLN A 209 -14.22 -21.85 24.10
CA GLN A 209 -14.04 -21.60 25.54
C GLN A 209 -13.03 -20.48 25.88
N GLU A 210 -12.27 -20.01 24.91
CA GLU A 210 -11.28 -18.93 24.99
C GLU A 210 -11.61 -17.74 24.06
N GLY A 211 -12.77 -17.72 23.37
CA GLY A 211 -13.35 -16.45 22.89
C GLY A 211 -13.56 -15.46 24.05
N ALA A 212 -13.79 -16.00 25.24
CA ALA A 212 -13.69 -15.30 26.51
C ALA A 212 -12.28 -14.81 26.84
N ARG A 213 -11.18 -15.36 26.29
CA ARG A 213 -9.80 -14.87 26.43
C ARG A 213 -9.42 -13.75 25.49
N LEU A 214 -10.02 -13.61 24.30
CA LEU A 214 -9.86 -12.38 23.53
C LEU A 214 -10.75 -11.27 24.11
N GLY A 215 -11.97 -11.65 24.50
CA GLY A 215 -12.83 -10.85 25.38
C GLY A 215 -12.14 -10.47 26.68
N MET A 216 -11.33 -11.36 27.29
CA MET A 216 -10.55 -11.19 28.52
C MET A 216 -9.12 -10.68 28.29
N LEU A 217 -8.58 -10.62 27.08
CA LEU A 217 -7.34 -9.88 26.77
C LEU A 217 -7.69 -8.43 26.48
N MET A 218 -8.81 -8.19 25.80
CA MET A 218 -9.51 -6.91 25.83
C MET A 218 -9.89 -6.57 27.28
N GLU A 219 -10.72 -7.35 28.00
CA GLU A 219 -11.09 -7.05 29.38
C GLU A 219 -9.90 -7.01 30.36
N ARG A 220 -8.82 -7.79 30.23
CA ARG A 220 -7.65 -7.69 31.13
C ARG A 220 -6.75 -6.50 30.82
N ALA A 221 -6.59 -6.12 29.56
CA ALA A 221 -5.97 -4.83 29.23
C ALA A 221 -6.78 -3.68 29.85
N PHE A 222 -8.11 -3.80 29.87
CA PHE A 222 -9.01 -2.80 30.44
C PHE A 222 -9.13 -2.84 31.98
N ILE A 223 -9.14 -4.01 32.63
CA ILE A 223 -9.24 -4.19 34.09
C ILE A 223 -7.96 -3.74 34.79
N THR A 224 -6.80 -3.88 34.14
CA THR A 224 -5.50 -3.44 34.72
C THR A 224 -5.42 -1.91 34.90
N ARG A 225 -6.32 -1.13 34.26
CA ARG A 225 -6.39 0.34 34.41
C ARG A 225 -7.42 0.80 35.46
N ALA A 226 -8.35 -0.04 35.89
CA ALA A 226 -9.38 0.32 36.88
C ALA A 226 -8.89 0.28 38.34
N PHE A 227 -7.73 -0.36 38.63
CA PHE A 227 -7.21 -0.52 40.00
C PHE A 227 -5.93 0.25 40.34
N ARG A 228 -5.46 1.18 39.49
CA ARG A 228 -4.28 2.03 39.78
C ARG A 228 -4.58 3.49 40.14
N GLY A 229 -5.86 3.81 40.40
CA GLY A 229 -6.32 5.19 40.63
C GLY A 229 -6.75 5.55 42.05
N LYS A 230 -6.66 4.65 43.05
CA LYS A 230 -7.00 4.98 44.44
C LYS A 230 -6.10 4.28 45.45
N ALA A 231 -5.72 5.04 46.47
CA ALA A 231 -4.96 4.69 47.67
C ALA A 231 -3.42 4.79 47.56
N ARG A 232 -2.92 6.02 47.76
CA ARG A 232 -1.84 6.24 48.73
C ARG A 232 -2.16 7.51 49.56
N GLY A 233 -2.68 7.27 50.75
CA GLY A 233 -2.71 8.18 51.90
C GLY A 233 -2.24 7.38 53.12
N PRO A 234 -1.56 8.01 54.09
CA PRO A 234 -0.44 7.40 54.80
C PRO A 234 -0.87 6.59 56.03
N MET A 235 -0.07 5.60 56.42
CA MET A 235 -0.14 5.02 57.75
C MET A 235 1.16 5.30 58.49
N LEU A 236 0.98 6.08 59.56
CA LEU A 236 1.89 6.41 60.64
C LEU A 236 2.21 5.16 61.48
N ILE A 237 3.48 5.12 61.93
CA ILE A 237 4.13 4.32 62.99
C ILE A 237 4.12 2.80 62.79
#